data_AF-A0A540WPW4-F1
#
_entry.id   AF-A0A540WPW4-F1
#
_cell.length_a   1.000
_cell.length_b   1.000
_cell.length_c   1.000
_cell.angle_alpha   90.00
_cell.angle_beta   90.00
_cell.angle_gamma   90.00
#
_symmetry.space_group_name_H-M   'P 1'
#
loop_
_entity.id
_entity.type
_entity.pdbx_description
1 polymer ?
#
loop_
_entity_poly.entity_id
_entity_poly.type
_entity_poly.pdbx_seq_one_letter_code
_entity_poly.pdbx_strand_id
1 'polypeptide(L)' 'MKTRSELEAMTVKKLRRYVIDTGNSFPYLGETRKSEIIDKLMKIQAEREGTKPAPASKRAP' A
#
# COMPACT_ATOMS: atom_id res chain seq x y z
N MET A 1 7.27 1.84 5.19
CA MET A 1 5.83 1.65 4.89
C MET A 1 5.07 2.79 5.53
N LYS A 2 4.03 3.33 4.87
CA LYS A 2 3.25 4.46 5.41
C LYS A 2 2.08 3.93 6.24
N THR A 3 1.85 4.57 7.38
CA THR A 3 0.74 4.27 8.28
C THR A 3 -0.60 4.79 7.73
N ARG A 4 -1.72 4.24 8.23
CA ARG A 4 -3.07 4.71 7.86
C ARG A 4 -3.22 6.21 8.05
N SER A 5 -2.75 6.74 9.18
CA SER A 5 -2.84 8.16 9.52
C SER A 5 -2.08 9.04 8.53
N GLU A 6 -0.93 8.58 8.03
CA GLU A 6 -0.21 9.31 6.98
C GLU A 6 -0.95 9.31 5.64
N LEU A 7 -1.61 8.20 5.29
CA LEU A 7 -2.46 8.13 4.10
C LEU A 7 -3.70 9.01 4.24
N GLU A 8 -4.30 9.07 5.43
CA GLU A 8 -5.43 9.96 5.75
C GLU A 8 -5.02 11.44 5.79
N ALA A 9 -3.78 11.77 6.16
CA ALA A 9 -3.27 13.14 6.09
C ALA A 9 -2.96 13.61 4.65
N MET A 10 -2.81 12.68 3.69
CA MET A 10 -2.55 13.03 2.30
C MET A 10 -3.81 13.48 1.55
N THR A 11 -3.63 14.38 0.58
CA THR A 11 -4.69 14.74 -0.36
C THR A 11 -4.96 13.60 -1.33
N VAL A 12 -6.18 13.54 -1.88
CA VAL A 12 -6.57 12.50 -2.87
C VAL A 12 -5.59 12.45 -4.04
N LYS A 13 -5.12 13.61 -4.53
CA LYS A 13 -4.12 13.70 -5.61
C LYS A 13 -2.81 13.00 -5.25
N LYS A 14 -2.26 13.28 -4.05
CA LYS A 14 -1.04 12.61 -3.58
C LYS A 14 -1.26 11.12 -3.33
N LEU A 15 -2.43 10.74 -2.85
CA LEU A 15 -2.79 9.35 -2.59
C LEU A 15 -2.82 8.54 -3.90
N ARG A 16 -3.47 9.06 -4.94
CA ARG A 16 -3.49 8.44 -6.28
C ARG A 16 -2.09 8.32 -6.87
N ARG A 17 -1.27 9.36 -6.71
CA ARG A 17 0.12 9.32 -7.17
C ARG A 17 0.92 8.25 -6.43
N TYR A 18 0.75 8.13 -5.12
CA TYR A 18 1.37 7.09 -4.31
C TYR A 18 0.97 5.68 -4.75
N VAL A 19 -0.31 5.44 -5.08
CA VAL A 19 -0.78 4.15 -5.63
C VAL A 19 0.01 3.81 -6.91
N ILE A 20 0.18 4.77 -7.82
CA ILE A 20 0.93 4.58 -9.08
C ILE A 20 2.42 4.34 -8.78
N ASP A 21 3.05 5.18 -7.95
CA ASP A 21 4.47 5.09 -7.63
C ASP A 21 4.82 3.77 -6.92
N THR A 22 3.88 3.20 -6.16
CA THR A 22 4.05 1.90 -5.48
C THR A 22 3.79 0.70 -6.39
N GLY A 23 3.47 0.94 -7.67
CA GLY A 23 3.15 -0.10 -8.65
C GLY A 23 1.82 -0.80 -8.40
N ASN A 24 0.93 -0.19 -7.62
CA ASN A 24 -0.38 -0.74 -7.32
C ASN A 24 -1.36 -0.38 -8.44
N SER A 25 -2.04 -1.38 -8.99
CA SER A 25 -3.04 -1.17 -10.04
C SER A 25 -4.44 -1.12 -9.43
N PHE A 26 -5.01 0.08 -9.35
CA PHE A 26 -6.35 0.30 -8.83
C PHE A 26 -7.29 0.62 -10.00
N PRO A 27 -8.19 -0.30 -10.39
CA PRO A 27 -9.16 0.01 -11.42
C PRO A 27 -10.04 1.18 -10.96
N TYR A 28 -10.35 2.10 -11.88
CA TYR A 28 -11.17 3.29 -11.60
C TYR A 28 -10.60 4.19 -10.49
N LEU A 29 -9.28 4.29 -10.36
CA LEU A 29 -8.61 5.15 -9.35
C LEU A 29 -9.08 6.62 -9.39
N GLY A 30 -9.49 7.10 -10.57
CA GLY A 30 -10.08 8.43 -10.78
C GLY A 30 -11.46 8.63 -10.15
N GLU A 31 -12.22 7.56 -9.98
CA GLU A 31 -13.59 7.53 -9.44
C GLU A 31 -13.63 6.96 -8.01
N THR A 32 -12.56 6.27 -7.61
CA THR A 32 -12.42 5.67 -6.28
C THR A 32 -12.31 6.75 -5.20
N ARG A 33 -13.09 6.59 -4.12
CA ARG A 33 -13.08 7.48 -2.96
C ARG A 33 -11.76 7.35 -2.19
N LYS A 34 -11.37 8.42 -1.50
CA LYS A 34 -10.15 8.45 -0.68
C LYS A 34 -10.09 7.29 0.31
N SER A 35 -11.17 7.06 1.06
CA SER A 35 -11.27 5.98 2.05
C SER A 35 -11.01 4.61 1.43
N GLU A 36 -11.64 4.30 0.29
CA GLU A 36 -11.43 3.03 -0.40
C GLU A 36 -10.01 2.85 -0.92
N ILE A 37 -9.36 3.92 -1.36
CA ILE A 37 -7.95 3.86 -1.75
C ILE A 37 -7.08 3.48 -0.55
N ILE A 38 -7.36 4.07 0.62
CA ILE A 38 -6.63 3.80 1.87
C ILE A 38 -6.86 2.35 2.31
N ASP A 39 -8.11 1.87 2.35
CA ASP A 39 -8.42 0.50 2.75
C ASP A 39 -7.72 -0.53 1.85
N LYS A 40 -7.77 -0.34 0.52
CA LYS A 40 -7.06 -1.21 -0.42
C LYS A 40 -5.54 -1.16 -0.23
N LEU A 41 -4.96 0.03 -0.03
CA LEU A 41 -3.52 0.17 0.24
C LEU A 41 -3.11 -0.53 1.54
N MET A 42 -3.92 -0.45 2.60
CA MET A 42 -3.66 -1.13 3.87
C MET A 42 -3.76 -2.65 3.70
N LYS A 43 -4.74 -3.14 2.94
CA LYS A 43 -4.89 -4.57 2.64
C LYS A 43 -3.69 -5.12 1.87
N ILE A 44 -3.24 -4.41 0.83
CA ILE A 44 -2.05 -4.81 0.05
C ILE A 44 -0.79 -4.78 0.91
N GLN A 45 -0.67 -3.80 1.83
CA GLN A 45 0.44 -3.78 2.78
C GLN A 45 0.40 -4.99 3.71
N ALA A 46 -0.75 -5.33 4.26
CA ALA A 46 -0.92 -6.52 5.11
C ALA A 46 -0.62 -7.82 4.34
N GLU A 47 -1.04 -7.93 3.08
CA GLU A 47 -0.73 -9.08 2.22
C GLU A 47 0.77 -9.14 1.89
N ARG A 48 1.43 -8.02 1.61
CA ARG A 48 2.88 -7.94 1.38
C ARG A 48 3.71 -8.24 2.62
N GLU A 49 3.23 -7.83 3.79
CA GLU A 49 3.89 -8.09 5.07
C GLU A 49 3.69 -9.56 5.50
N GLY A 50 2.50 -10.12 5.28
CA GLY A 50 2.21 -11.54 5.48
C GLY A 50 2.88 -12.47 4.46
N THR A 51 3.22 -11.96 3.28
CA THR A 51 3.99 -12.69 2.25
C THR A 51 5.49 -12.42 2.30
N LYS A 52 5.98 -11.63 3.26
CA LYS A 52 7.41 -11.63 3.58
C LYS A 52 7.74 -13.06 4.01
N PRO A 53 8.51 -13.85 3.22
CA PRO A 53 9.12 -15.02 3.82
C PRO A 53 9.93 -14.44 4.98
N ALA A 54 9.77 -14.98 6.19
CA ALA A 54 10.68 -14.70 7.30
C ALA A 54 12.08 -14.55 6.70
N PRO A 55 12.82 -13.44 6.96
CA PRO A 55 14.08 -13.17 6.28
C PRO A 55 14.83 -14.48 6.29
N ALA A 56 15.04 -15.06 5.10
CA ALA A 56 15.65 -16.36 4.98
C ALA A 56 16.92 -16.24 5.80
N SER A 57 16.95 -16.87 6.97
CA SER A 57 18.14 -16.92 7.81
C SER A 57 19.17 -17.51 6.89
N LYS A 58 20.02 -16.63 6.35
CA LYS A 58 21.19 -16.98 5.59
C LYS A 58 22.04 -17.78 6.58
N ARG A 59 21.83 -19.09 6.54
CA ARG A 59 22.84 -20.12 6.31
C ARG A 59 24.23 -19.77 6.84
N ALA A 60 24.74 -20.59 7.75
CA ALA A 60 26.14 -21.00 7.74
C ALA A 60 26.28 -22.36 8.47
N PRO A 61 27.25 -23.20 8.03
CA PRO A 61 27.30 -24.65 8.21
C PRO A 61 27.59 -25.14 9.63
#